data_AF-A0A1W1UQI1-F1
#
_entry.id   AF-A0A1W1UQI1-F1
#
_cell.length_a   1.000
_cell.length_b   1.000
_cell.length_c   1.000
_cell.angle_alpha   90.00
_cell.angle_beta   90.00
_cell.angle_gamma   90.00
#
_symmetry.space_group_name_H-M   'P 1'
#
loop_
_entity.id
_entity.type
_entity.pdbx_description
1 polymer ?
#
loop_
_entity_poly.entity_id
_entity_poly.type
_entity_poly.pdbx_seq_one_letter_code
_entity_poly.pdbx_strand_id
1 'polypeptide(L)' 'MKTCREEVLAVARILVKQRADGTFTAQEIVAAMREYGTKHLDTTIRRHVSTEMCINAVGPNAAKYHDFERVERGRFKLL' A
#
# COMPACT_ATOMS: atom_id res chain seq x y z
N MET A 1 0.06 -2.80 19.28
CA MET A 1 -0.15 -1.63 18.39
C MET A 1 0.28 -2.07 17.01
N LYS A 2 -0.59 -2.00 15.99
CA LYS A 2 -0.21 -2.36 14.62
C LYS A 2 0.63 -1.23 14.01
N THR A 3 1.63 -1.60 13.24
CA THR A 3 2.42 -0.67 12.43
C THR A 3 1.64 -0.28 11.18
N CYS A 4 2.01 0.86 10.57
CA CYS A 4 1.37 1.30 9.32
C CYS A 4 1.54 0.25 8.21
N ARG A 5 2.71 -0.41 8.12
CA ARG A 5 2.95 -1.53 7.18
C ARG A 5 1.96 -2.68 7.40
N GLU A 6 1.75 -3.10 8.64
CA GLU A 6 0.82 -4.21 8.95
C GLU A 6 -0.62 -3.87 8.60
N GLU A 7 -1.07 -2.65 8.88
CA GLU A 7 -2.41 -2.20 8.49
C GLU A 7 -2.56 -2.12 6.97
N VAL A 8 -1.57 -1.55 6.27
CA VAL A 8 -1.53 -1.48 4.81
C VAL A 8 -1.60 -2.88 4.18
N LEU A 9 -0.81 -3.84 4.68
CA LEU A 9 -0.83 -5.22 4.18
C LEU A 9 -2.17 -5.93 4.41
N ALA A 10 -2.82 -5.69 5.55
CA ALA A 10 -4.13 -6.26 5.85
C ALA A 10 -5.17 -5.74 4.85
N VAL A 11 -5.19 -4.43 4.60
CA VAL A 11 -6.12 -3.80 3.65
C VAL A 11 -5.81 -4.22 2.21
N ALA A 12 -4.55 -4.23 1.79
CA ALA A 12 -4.15 -4.64 0.45
C ALA A 12 -4.62 -6.07 0.13
N ARG A 13 -4.48 -7.00 1.07
CA ARG A 13 -4.97 -8.39 0.92
C ARG A 13 -6.49 -8.47 0.74
N ILE A 14 -7.26 -7.59 1.38
CA ILE A 14 -8.71 -7.52 1.21
C ILE A 14 -9.04 -7.00 -0.19
N LEU A 15 -8.42 -5.90 -0.61
CA LEU A 15 -8.65 -5.28 -1.91
C LEU A 15 -8.31 -6.22 -3.06
N VAL A 16 -7.14 -6.86 -3.04
CA VAL A 16 -6.70 -7.79 -4.10
C VAL A 16 -7.68 -8.96 -4.26
N LYS A 17 -8.25 -9.49 -3.16
CA LYS A 17 -9.25 -10.57 -3.20
C LYS A 17 -10.59 -10.14 -3.82
N GLN A 18 -10.92 -8.85 -3.80
CA GLN A 18 -12.17 -8.31 -4.32
C GLN A 18 -12.07 -7.87 -5.79
N ARG A 19 -10.87 -7.88 -6.39
CA ARG A 19 -10.60 -7.34 -7.72
C ARG A 19 -10.19 -8.45 -8.68
N ALA A 20 -10.76 -8.43 -9.87
CA ALA A 20 -10.46 -9.42 -10.91
C ALA A 20 -9.00 -9.35 -11.41
N ASP A 21 -8.42 -8.14 -11.42
CA ASP A 21 -7.03 -7.92 -11.86
C ASP A 21 -6.00 -8.04 -10.73
N GLY A 22 -6.44 -8.26 -9.49
CA GLY A 22 -5.56 -8.41 -8.33
C GLY A 22 -4.70 -7.19 -8.00
N THR A 23 -5.11 -5.99 -8.43
CA THR A 23 -4.36 -4.75 -8.17
C THR A 23 -5.16 -3.74 -7.34
N PHE A 24 -4.48 -2.74 -6.82
CA PHE A 24 -5.07 -1.65 -6.05
C PHE A 24 -4.29 -0.34 -6.25
N THR A 25 -4.89 0.77 -5.81
CA THR A 25 -4.23 2.09 -5.77
C THR A 25 -3.89 2.50 -4.34
N ALA A 26 -2.90 3.37 -4.17
CA ALA A 26 -2.57 3.94 -2.87
C ALA A 26 -3.75 4.72 -2.25
N GLN A 27 -4.65 5.27 -3.09
CA GLN A 27 -5.83 5.99 -2.61
C GLN A 27 -6.90 5.04 -2.05
N GLU A 28 -7.09 3.87 -2.66
CA GLU A 28 -7.98 2.84 -2.11
C GLU A 28 -7.49 2.32 -0.76
N ILE A 29 -6.18 2.12 -0.60
CA ILE A 29 -5.57 1.77 0.69
C ILE A 29 -5.88 2.85 1.73
N VAL A 30 -5.64 4.12 1.41
CA VAL A 30 -5.92 5.25 2.31
C VAL A 30 -7.40 5.31 2.68
N ALA A 31 -8.31 5.17 1.72
CA ALA A 31 -9.75 5.21 1.96
C ALA A 31 -10.19 4.09 2.90
N ALA A 32 -9.80 2.85 2.62
CA ALA A 32 -10.16 1.72 3.47
C ALA A 32 -9.52 1.80 4.87
N MET A 33 -8.26 2.23 4.98
CA MET A 33 -7.63 2.43 6.30
C MET A 33 -8.32 3.53 7.12
N ARG A 34 -8.81 4.59 6.48
CA ARG A 34 -9.62 5.62 7.14
C ARG A 34 -10.95 5.06 7.65
N GLU A 35 -11.65 4.27 6.84
CA GLU A 35 -12.88 3.59 7.24
C GLU A 35 -12.67 2.66 8.44
N TYR A 36 -11.51 2.00 8.52
CA TYR A 36 -11.12 1.18 9.67
C TYR A 36 -10.59 1.98 10.88
N GLY A 37 -10.56 3.32 10.82
CA GLY A 37 -10.17 4.16 11.95
C GLY A 37 -8.65 4.20 12.22
N THR A 38 -7.82 4.09 11.19
CA THR A 38 -6.36 4.20 11.34
C THR A 38 -5.94 5.52 12.02
N LYS A 39 -4.81 5.48 12.75
CA LYS A 39 -4.18 6.67 13.35
C LYS A 39 -3.07 7.25 12.48
N HIS A 40 -2.74 6.60 11.37
CA HIS A 40 -1.67 7.03 10.48
C HIS A 40 -2.14 8.14 9.54
N LEU A 41 -1.27 9.11 9.27
CA LEU A 41 -1.56 10.16 8.30
C LEU A 41 -1.61 9.58 6.88
N ASP A 42 -2.50 10.09 6.04
CA ASP A 42 -2.58 9.75 4.62
C ASP A 42 -1.23 9.80 3.90
N THR A 43 -0.43 10.82 4.19
CA THR A 43 0.89 11.02 3.58
C THR A 43 1.85 9.90 3.98
N THR A 44 1.80 9.45 5.24
CA THR A 44 2.56 8.30 5.74
C THR A 44 2.12 7.02 5.04
N ILE A 45 0.82 6.77 4.92
CA ILE A 45 0.26 5.60 4.25
C ILE A 45 0.70 5.57 2.78
N ARG A 46 0.53 6.68 2.07
CA ARG A 46 0.94 6.81 0.65
C ARG A 46 2.43 6.56 0.49
N ARG A 47 3.28 7.14 1.35
CA ARG A 47 4.74 6.92 1.31
C ARG A 47 5.11 5.46 1.52
N HIS A 48 4.46 4.77 2.45
CA HIS A 48 4.66 3.33 2.61
C HIS A 48 4.31 2.57 1.34
N VAL A 49 3.11 2.76 0.79
CA VAL A 49 2.69 2.06 -0.43
C VAL A 49 3.59 2.38 -1.62
N SER A 50 3.90 3.66 -1.86
CA SER A 50 4.52 4.10 -3.11
C SER A 50 6.04 4.00 -3.14
N THR A 51 6.67 3.98 -1.97
CA THR A 51 8.12 4.15 -1.81
C THR A 51 8.70 3.04 -0.96
N GLU A 52 8.33 2.96 0.31
CA GLU A 52 9.00 2.04 1.24
C GLU A 52 8.66 0.57 0.97
N MET A 53 7.44 0.26 0.55
CA MET A 53 6.94 -1.11 0.34
C MET A 53 6.99 -1.58 -1.12
N CYS A 54 7.39 -0.69 -2.04
CA CYS A 54 7.33 -0.93 -3.48
C CYS A 54 8.71 -1.32 -4.01
N ILE A 55 8.87 -2.54 -4.51
CA ILE A 55 10.16 -3.11 -4.93
C ILE A 55 10.84 -2.33 -6.07
N ASN A 56 10.04 -1.78 -6.98
CA ASN A 56 10.52 -0.99 -8.11
C ASN A 56 10.37 0.52 -7.89
N ALA A 57 10.28 0.97 -6.63
CA ALA A 57 10.36 2.39 -6.30
C ALA A 57 11.80 2.90 -6.38
N VAL A 58 11.94 4.19 -6.66
CA VAL A 58 13.22 4.90 -6.71
C VAL A 58 13.22 6.06 -5.73
N GLY A 59 14.40 6.39 -5.19
CA GLY A 59 14.61 7.52 -4.29
C GLY A 59 14.96 7.12 -2.85
N PRO A 60 15.05 8.09 -1.93
CA PRO A 60 15.42 7.85 -0.55
C PRO A 60 14.42 6.93 0.16
N ASN A 61 14.93 5.91 0.87
CA ASN A 61 14.13 4.90 1.58
C ASN A 61 13.21 4.06 0.68
N ALA A 62 13.41 4.07 -0.64
CA ALA A 62 12.66 3.23 -1.56
C ALA A 62 12.99 1.75 -1.38
N ALA A 63 12.03 0.87 -1.69
CA ALA A 63 12.19 -0.59 -1.66
C ALA A 63 12.74 -1.13 -0.33
N LYS A 64 12.42 -0.47 0.79
CA LYS A 64 12.79 -0.95 2.14
C LYS A 64 12.12 -2.28 2.48
N TYR A 65 10.91 -2.48 1.98
CA TYR A 65 10.13 -3.70 2.05
C TYR A 65 9.67 -4.06 0.64
N HIS A 66 9.70 -5.34 0.30
CA HIS A 66 9.38 -5.83 -1.04
C HIS A 66 7.97 -6.42 -1.05
N ASP A 67 7.00 -5.70 -0.51
CA ASP A 67 5.62 -6.19 -0.37
C ASP A 67 4.79 -5.95 -1.63
N PHE A 68 5.13 -4.91 -2.39
CA PHE A 68 4.37 -4.45 -3.56
C PHE A 68 5.26 -4.27 -4.78
N GLU A 69 4.65 -4.32 -5.94
CA GLU A 69 5.24 -3.89 -7.21
C GLU A 69 4.28 -2.94 -7.91
N ARG A 70 4.81 -1.81 -8.40
CA ARG A 70 4.05 -0.88 -9.22
C ARG A 70 4.00 -1.41 -10.66
N VAL A 71 2.82 -1.82 -11.10
CA VAL A 71 2.60 -2.38 -12.44
C VAL A 71 2.24 -1.31 -13.46
N GLU A 72 1.61 -0.21 -13.02
CA GLU A 72 1.26 0.95 -13.84
C GLU A 72 1.30 2.23 -13.01
N ARG A 73 1.08 3.39 -13.64
CA ARG A 73 1.05 4.68 -12.94
C ARG A 73 -0.05 4.70 -11.88
N GLY A 74 0.34 4.52 -10.62
CA GLY A 74 -0.55 4.57 -9.46
C GLY A 74 -1.26 3.25 -9.14
N ARG A 75 -0.99 2.18 -9.90
CA ARG A 75 -1.49 0.82 -9.62
C ARG A 75 -0.38 -0.08 -9.11
N PHE A 76 -0.73 -0.89 -8.12
CA PHE A 76 0.17 -1.76 -7.40
C PHE A 76 -0.41 -3.18 -7.32
N LYS A 77 0.45 -4.18 -7.36
CA LYS A 77 0.12 -5.57 -7.00
C LYS A 77 0.79 -5.96 -5.70
N LEU A 78 0.18 -6.90 -4.98
CA LEU A 78 0.76 -7.57 -3.83
C LEU A 78 1.72 -8.68 -4.31
N LEU A 79 2.90 -8.78 -3.70
CA LEU A 79 3.88 -9.85 -3.93
C LEU A 79 3.74 -11.00 -2.92
#